data_AF-A0A972AKC8-F1
#
_entry.id   AF-A0A972AKC8-F1
#
_cell.length_a   1.000
_cell.length_b   1.000
_cell.length_c   1.000
_cell.angle_alpha   90.00
_cell.angle_beta   90.00
_cell.angle_gamma   90.00
#
_symmetry.space_group_name_H-M   'P 1'
#
loop_
_entity.id
_entity.type
_entity.pdbx_description
1 polymer ?
#
loop_
_entity_poly.entity_id
_entity_poly.type
_entity_poly.pdbx_seq_one_letter_code
_entity_poly.pdbx_strand_id
1 'polypeptide(L)'
;MYFPDYSRTGLVYHVVSLNDLAKVKLRGIRYDDKSTYQEKYREFHIFLNKYRAGRVPGWVDRTKAIFASMNFKKDHAFHSHSMLLAFRVDPARCWVANENRANQLYEPFILKDVDGFYGAKDYLEGKGKVLAEQYWETSLSFTDNLKLRRDKEEGYDAEVMVFHEIRPEDIQYIAIVSDHRVMTVEEWKRTFCGGPNNV
;
A
#
# COMPACT_ATOMS: atom_id res chain seq x y z
N MET A 1 0.45 6.95 -15.17
CA MET A 1 0.41 5.56 -14.70
C MET A 1 1.63 4.81 -15.20
N TYR A 2 2.28 4.07 -14.31
CA TYR A 2 3.49 3.28 -14.57
C TYR A 2 3.14 1.99 -15.33
N PHE A 3 2.03 1.36 -14.96
CA PHE A 3 1.51 0.15 -15.60
C PHE A 3 0.23 0.41 -16.41
N PRO A 4 -0.17 -0.51 -17.31
CA PRO A 4 -1.50 -0.49 -17.89
C PRO A 4 -2.60 -0.54 -16.82
N ASP A 5 -3.81 -0.09 -17.16
CA ASP A 5 -4.94 -0.03 -16.23
C ASP A 5 -5.36 -1.41 -15.71
N TYR A 6 -5.91 -1.47 -14.49
CA TYR A 6 -6.43 -2.70 -13.88
C TYR A 6 -7.43 -3.43 -14.79
N SER A 7 -8.27 -2.70 -15.53
CA SER A 7 -9.21 -3.30 -16.52
C SER A 7 -8.52 -4.15 -17.59
N ARG A 8 -7.22 -3.95 -17.82
CA ARG A 8 -6.41 -4.72 -18.77
C ARG A 8 -5.55 -5.77 -18.09
N THR A 9 -5.02 -5.49 -16.90
CA THR A 9 -4.05 -6.36 -16.23
C THR A 9 -4.71 -7.34 -15.26
N GLY A 10 -5.77 -6.91 -14.58
CA GLY A 10 -6.33 -7.60 -13.41
C GLY A 10 -5.39 -7.64 -12.21
N LEU A 11 -4.35 -6.80 -12.18
CA LEU A 11 -3.28 -6.82 -11.18
C LEU A 11 -3.30 -5.58 -10.29
N VAL A 12 -3.01 -5.78 -9.01
CA VAL A 12 -2.60 -4.73 -8.07
C VAL A 12 -1.12 -4.92 -7.73
N TYR A 13 -0.51 -3.89 -7.18
CA TYR A 13 0.93 -3.83 -6.97
C TYR A 13 1.29 -3.59 -5.52
N HIS A 14 2.35 -4.24 -5.05
CA HIS A 14 2.83 -4.11 -3.68
C HIS A 14 4.34 -3.89 -3.66
N VAL A 15 4.82 -3.14 -2.67
CA VAL A 15 6.25 -2.90 -2.46
C VAL A 15 6.65 -3.53 -1.13
N VAL A 16 7.71 -4.34 -1.18
CA VAL A 16 8.24 -5.07 -0.03
C VAL A 16 9.75 -4.85 0.07
N SER A 17 10.28 -4.75 1.29
CA SER A 17 11.73 -4.69 1.50
C SER A 17 12.40 -5.96 0.98
N LEU A 18 13.58 -5.82 0.37
CA LEU A 18 14.38 -6.97 -0.07
C LEU A 18 14.73 -7.92 1.10
N ASN A 19 14.80 -7.42 2.33
CA ASN A 19 15.04 -8.23 3.53
C ASN A 19 13.90 -9.22 3.82
N ASP A 20 12.67 -8.90 3.41
CA ASP A 20 11.51 -9.78 3.63
C ASP A 20 11.28 -10.75 2.46
N LEU A 21 12.04 -10.61 1.36
CA LEU A 21 11.78 -11.34 0.11
C LEU A 21 11.82 -12.87 0.27
N ALA A 22 12.75 -13.38 1.10
CA ALA A 22 12.84 -14.81 1.37
C ALA A 22 11.57 -15.33 2.08
N LYS A 23 11.02 -14.55 3.02
CA LYS A 23 9.77 -14.87 3.70
C LYS A 23 8.59 -14.82 2.73
N VAL A 24 8.50 -13.78 1.91
CA VAL A 24 7.42 -13.64 0.92
C VAL A 24 7.42 -14.80 -0.08
N LYS A 25 8.61 -15.22 -0.56
CA LYS A 25 8.74 -16.38 -1.45
C LYS A 25 8.27 -17.69 -0.82
N LEU A 26 8.48 -17.86 0.49
CA LEU A 26 8.15 -19.09 1.18
C LEU A 26 6.68 -19.14 1.64
N ARG A 27 6.13 -18.02 2.11
CA ARG A 27 4.86 -17.96 2.84
C ARG A 27 3.80 -17.07 2.21
N GLY A 28 4.16 -16.27 1.21
CA GLY A 28 3.26 -15.30 0.60
C GLY A 28 3.23 -14.01 1.41
N ILE A 29 2.10 -13.30 1.35
CA ILE A 29 1.90 -12.04 2.08
C ILE A 29 0.65 -12.18 2.95
N ARG A 30 0.83 -11.88 4.24
CA ARG A 30 -0.23 -11.76 5.25
C ARG A 30 -0.18 -10.40 5.92
N TYR A 31 -1.29 -9.99 6.53
CA TYR A 31 -1.37 -8.69 7.20
C TYR A 31 -0.50 -8.62 8.47
N ASP A 32 -0.23 -9.76 9.10
CA ASP A 32 0.54 -9.89 10.34
C ASP A 32 2.02 -10.20 10.10
N ASP A 33 2.46 -10.23 8.85
CA ASP A 33 3.81 -10.70 8.51
C ASP A 33 4.94 -9.71 8.79
N LYS A 34 4.64 -8.42 8.98
CA LYS A 34 5.65 -7.36 9.10
C LYS A 34 5.77 -6.90 10.55
N SER A 35 6.84 -7.29 11.23
CA SER A 35 7.16 -6.81 12.60
C SER A 35 7.22 -5.28 12.65
N THR A 36 7.84 -4.66 11.64
CA THR A 36 7.89 -3.20 11.45
C THR A 36 6.51 -2.57 11.31
N TYR A 37 5.53 -3.31 10.81
CA TYR A 37 4.15 -2.83 10.63
C TYR A 37 3.38 -2.82 11.94
N GLN A 38 3.58 -3.87 12.75
CA GLN A 38 3.00 -3.98 14.08
C GLN A 38 3.53 -2.88 15.02
N GLU A 39 4.81 -2.53 14.92
CA GLU A 39 5.42 -1.51 15.80
C GLU A 39 5.22 -0.08 15.33
N LYS A 40 5.24 0.19 14.01
CA LYS A 40 5.20 1.58 13.49
C LYS A 40 3.79 2.08 13.13
N TYR A 41 2.97 1.24 12.50
CA TYR A 41 1.74 1.70 11.84
C TYR A 41 0.46 1.27 12.53
N ARG A 42 0.52 0.27 13.42
CA ARG A 42 -0.68 -0.29 14.08
C ARG A 42 -1.53 0.76 14.78
N GLU A 43 -0.93 1.60 15.62
CA GLU A 43 -1.66 2.64 16.35
C GLU A 43 -2.24 3.71 15.42
N PHE A 44 -1.55 4.00 14.31
CA PHE A 44 -2.07 4.90 13.27
C PHE A 44 -3.30 4.32 12.56
N HIS A 45 -3.30 3.01 12.26
CA HIS A 45 -4.47 2.34 11.71
C HIS A 45 -5.64 2.30 12.69
N ILE A 46 -5.37 2.08 13.98
CA ILE A 46 -6.38 2.15 15.04
C ILE A 46 -7.00 3.55 15.09
N PHE A 47 -6.17 4.59 15.03
CA PHE A 47 -6.63 5.97 14.98
C PHE A 47 -7.55 6.23 13.78
N LEU A 48 -7.15 5.84 12.57
CA LEU A 48 -8.01 5.98 11.39
C LEU A 48 -9.30 5.18 11.53
N ASN A 49 -9.23 3.94 11.99
CA ASN A 49 -10.39 3.07 12.20
C ASN A 49 -11.43 3.65 13.17
N LYS A 50 -11.03 4.50 14.13
CA LYS A 50 -11.94 5.16 15.08
C LYS A 50 -12.96 6.07 14.39
N TYR A 51 -12.59 6.66 13.26
CA TYR A 51 -13.41 7.62 12.51
C TYR A 51 -14.09 6.99 11.29
N ARG A 52 -14.23 5.66 11.30
CA ARG A 52 -14.84 4.92 10.21
C ARG A 52 -16.31 5.31 10.04
N ALA A 53 -16.68 5.67 8.81
CA ALA A 53 -18.05 5.96 8.45
C ALA A 53 -18.96 4.72 8.65
N GLY A 54 -20.18 4.91 9.14
CA GLY A 54 -21.11 3.82 9.42
C GLY A 54 -21.50 2.96 8.20
N ARG A 55 -21.30 3.50 6.98
CA ARG A 55 -21.52 2.78 5.72
C ARG A 55 -20.41 1.76 5.38
N VAL A 56 -19.25 1.86 6.02
CA VAL A 56 -18.12 0.96 5.77
C VAL A 56 -18.35 -0.34 6.55
N PRO A 57 -18.33 -1.51 5.90
CA PRO A 57 -18.56 -2.77 6.59
C PRO A 57 -17.57 -3.05 7.72
N GLY A 58 -18.03 -3.73 8.77
CA GLY A 58 -17.20 -4.03 9.95
C GLY A 58 -15.95 -4.87 9.66
N TRP A 59 -15.98 -5.67 8.58
CA TRP A 59 -14.84 -6.47 8.15
C TRP A 59 -13.70 -5.65 7.52
N VAL A 60 -13.97 -4.41 7.10
CA VAL A 60 -12.97 -3.49 6.54
C VAL A 60 -12.19 -2.85 7.69
N ASP A 61 -11.06 -3.44 8.06
CA ASP A 61 -10.24 -3.05 9.20
C ASP A 61 -8.79 -2.81 8.78
N ARG A 62 -8.32 -1.55 8.81
CA ARG A 62 -6.95 -1.21 8.40
C ARG A 62 -5.86 -1.99 9.13
N THR A 63 -6.10 -2.44 10.36
CA THR A 63 -5.12 -3.22 11.13
C THR A 63 -4.93 -4.65 10.60
N LYS A 64 -5.81 -5.09 9.69
CA LYS A 64 -5.82 -6.43 9.09
C LYS A 64 -5.72 -6.40 7.56
N ALA A 65 -5.34 -5.26 7.00
CA ALA A 65 -5.21 -5.09 5.56
C ALA A 65 -3.78 -5.37 5.08
N ILE A 66 -3.66 -6.03 3.93
CA ILE A 66 -2.46 -5.96 3.11
C ILE A 66 -2.64 -4.77 2.16
N PHE A 67 -1.69 -3.84 2.18
CA PHE A 67 -1.78 -2.61 1.42
C PHE A 67 -1.14 -2.77 0.05
N ALA A 68 -1.88 -2.46 -1.01
CA ALA A 68 -1.43 -2.49 -2.38
C ALA A 68 -1.89 -1.22 -3.11
N SER A 69 -1.48 -1.05 -4.35
CA SER A 69 -1.90 0.07 -5.20
C SER A 69 -2.47 -0.46 -6.51
N MET A 70 -3.47 0.22 -7.06
CA MET A 70 -4.00 -0.14 -8.39
C MET A 70 -3.01 0.24 -9.51
N ASN A 71 -2.16 1.23 -9.27
CA ASN A 71 -1.10 1.66 -10.16
C ASN A 71 -0.18 2.65 -9.42
N PHE A 72 0.90 3.08 -10.07
CA PHE A 72 1.74 4.18 -9.62
C PHE A 72 1.78 5.28 -10.67
N LYS A 73 2.10 6.51 -10.26
CA LYS A 73 2.44 7.57 -11.23
C LYS A 73 3.75 7.23 -11.96
N LYS A 74 3.99 7.83 -13.13
CA LYS A 74 5.20 7.51 -13.94
C LYS A 74 6.48 7.98 -13.25
N ASP A 75 6.36 9.07 -12.50
CA ASP A 75 7.36 9.75 -11.69
C ASP A 75 7.31 9.31 -10.22
N HIS A 76 6.66 8.18 -9.91
CA HIS A 76 6.56 7.70 -8.54
C HIS A 76 7.95 7.37 -7.97
N ALA A 77 8.27 7.98 -6.83
CA ALA A 77 9.51 7.77 -6.12
C ALA A 77 9.36 6.54 -5.20
N PHE A 78 9.76 5.38 -5.70
CA PHE A 78 9.79 4.16 -4.91
C PHE A 78 10.87 4.24 -3.81
N HIS A 79 10.57 3.68 -2.64
CA HIS A 79 11.60 3.46 -1.62
C HIS A 79 12.65 2.46 -2.13
N SER A 80 13.92 2.81 -1.96
CA SER A 80 15.03 1.96 -2.37
C SER A 80 15.09 0.66 -1.56
N HIS A 81 15.91 -0.27 -2.04
CA HIS A 81 16.09 -1.62 -1.47
C HIS A 81 14.78 -2.38 -1.31
N SER A 82 13.93 -2.26 -2.31
CA SER A 82 12.60 -2.87 -2.34
C SER A 82 12.40 -3.72 -3.59
N MET A 83 11.49 -4.68 -3.50
CA MET A 83 10.96 -5.45 -4.61
C MET A 83 9.55 -4.95 -4.91
N LEU A 84 9.31 -4.63 -6.18
CA LEU A 84 7.99 -4.35 -6.72
C LEU A 84 7.34 -5.67 -7.14
N LEU A 85 6.19 -5.94 -6.55
CA LEU A 85 5.38 -7.13 -6.79
C LEU A 85 4.08 -6.77 -7.51
N ALA A 86 3.53 -7.74 -8.23
CA ALA A 86 2.17 -7.69 -8.74
C ALA A 86 1.41 -8.99 -8.42
N PHE A 87 0.13 -8.90 -8.11
CA PHE A 87 -0.73 -10.07 -7.88
C PHE A 87 -2.19 -9.76 -8.18
N ARG A 88 -2.98 -10.83 -8.36
CA ARG A 88 -4.45 -10.73 -8.46
C ARG A 88 -5.07 -10.71 -7.07
N VAL A 89 -6.22 -10.07 -6.96
CA VAL A 89 -7.01 -10.00 -5.73
C VAL A 89 -8.44 -10.45 -6.00
N ASP A 90 -9.13 -10.88 -4.95
CA ASP A 90 -10.59 -11.01 -4.94
C ASP A 90 -11.21 -9.63 -4.68
N PRO A 91 -11.85 -8.98 -5.68
CA PRO A 91 -12.43 -7.65 -5.50
C PRO A 91 -13.49 -7.59 -4.40
N ALA A 92 -14.21 -8.69 -4.12
CA ALA A 92 -15.24 -8.73 -3.08
C ALA A 92 -14.64 -8.64 -1.66
N ARG A 93 -13.35 -8.92 -1.54
CA ARG A 93 -12.58 -8.87 -0.28
C ARG A 93 -11.56 -7.73 -0.28
N CYS A 94 -11.81 -6.69 -1.07
CA CYS A 94 -10.93 -5.52 -1.17
C CYS A 94 -11.71 -4.22 -0.98
N TRP A 95 -11.00 -3.21 -0.49
CA TRP A 95 -11.51 -1.86 -0.32
C TRP A 95 -10.51 -0.85 -0.87
N VAL A 96 -10.98 0.26 -1.44
CA VAL A 96 -10.15 1.29 -2.05
C VAL A 96 -10.35 2.59 -1.31
N ALA A 97 -9.26 3.25 -0.94
CA ALA A 97 -9.29 4.51 -0.22
C ALA A 97 -8.28 5.51 -0.80
N ASN A 98 -8.44 6.79 -0.42
CA ASN A 98 -7.55 7.86 -0.87
C ASN A 98 -6.41 8.06 0.13
N GLU A 99 -5.23 7.53 -0.20
CA GLU A 99 -4.02 7.58 0.62
C GLU A 99 -3.60 9.01 0.96
N ASN A 100 -3.82 9.98 0.06
CA ASN A 100 -3.48 11.39 0.29
C ASN A 100 -4.13 11.98 1.55
N ARG A 101 -5.27 11.43 1.99
CA ARG A 101 -5.94 11.83 3.24
C ARG A 101 -5.22 11.25 4.46
N ALA A 102 -4.78 10.00 4.38
CA ALA A 102 -4.02 9.36 5.44
C ALA A 102 -2.60 9.92 5.57
N ASN A 103 -1.93 10.21 4.45
CA ASN A 103 -0.54 10.69 4.45
C ASN A 103 -0.39 12.02 5.19
N GLN A 104 -1.39 12.91 5.11
CA GLN A 104 -1.40 14.18 5.87
C GLN A 104 -1.55 14.02 7.41
N LEU A 105 -1.80 12.79 7.88
CA LEU A 105 -2.00 12.49 9.29
C LEU A 105 -0.81 11.77 9.90
N TYR A 106 0.03 11.14 9.09
CA TYR A 106 1.04 10.21 9.60
C TYR A 106 2.13 10.92 10.40
N GLU A 107 2.78 11.95 9.85
CA GLU A 107 3.84 12.66 10.57
C GLU A 107 3.31 13.33 11.85
N PRO A 108 2.17 14.06 11.83
CA PRO A 108 1.57 14.58 13.06
C PRO A 108 1.26 13.47 14.07
N PHE A 109 0.79 12.29 13.62
CA PHE A 109 0.48 11.17 14.49
C PHE A 109 1.72 10.62 15.22
N ILE A 110 2.86 10.53 14.54
CA ILE A 110 4.12 10.09 15.14
C ILE A 110 4.71 11.16 16.07
N LEU A 111 4.60 12.44 15.70
CA LEU A 111 5.24 13.54 16.41
C LEU A 111 4.45 14.06 17.62
N LYS A 112 3.18 13.68 17.78
CA LYS A 112 2.29 14.19 18.85
C LYS A 112 2.81 14.02 20.28
N ASP A 113 3.68 13.03 20.50
CA ASP A 113 4.26 12.70 21.81
C ASP A 113 5.75 13.10 21.90
N VAL A 114 6.27 13.84 20.92
CA VAL A 114 7.67 14.30 20.87
C VAL A 114 7.77 15.74 21.37
N ASP A 115 8.64 15.96 22.35
CA ASP A 115 8.91 17.30 22.89
C ASP A 115 9.28 18.29 21.78
N GLY A 116 8.63 19.46 21.80
CA GLY A 116 8.79 20.50 20.78
C GLY A 116 7.79 20.43 19.62
N PHE A 117 6.97 19.37 19.51
CA PHE A 117 5.94 19.22 18.47
C PHE A 117 4.50 19.35 19.01
N TYR A 118 4.31 20.15 20.05
CA TYR A 118 3.03 20.24 20.80
C TYR A 118 1.79 20.48 19.94
N GLY A 119 1.90 21.24 18.83
CA GLY A 119 0.80 21.51 17.92
C GLY A 119 0.31 20.30 17.10
N ALA A 120 1.07 19.20 17.07
CA ALA A 120 0.67 17.99 16.36
C ALA A 120 -0.56 17.33 17.00
N LYS A 121 -0.68 17.37 18.34
CA LYS A 121 -1.85 16.84 19.04
C LYS A 121 -3.11 17.66 18.72
N ASP A 122 -3.02 18.99 18.80
CA ASP A 122 -4.12 19.90 18.47
C ASP A 122 -4.56 19.73 17.01
N TYR A 123 -3.60 19.55 16.10
CA TYR A 123 -3.89 19.25 14.69
C TYR A 123 -4.71 17.97 14.55
N LEU A 124 -4.31 16.88 15.22
CA LEU A 124 -5.01 15.59 15.14
C LEU A 124 -6.43 15.65 15.72
N GLU A 125 -6.62 16.39 16.82
CA GLU A 125 -7.92 16.55 17.48
C GLU A 125 -8.88 17.44 16.68
N GLY A 126 -8.36 18.41 15.93
CA GLY A 126 -9.12 19.27 15.03
C GLY A 126 -9.18 18.75 13.58
N LYS A 127 -8.29 19.27 12.73
CA LYS A 127 -8.27 18.97 11.28
C LYS A 127 -8.01 17.50 10.99
N GLY A 128 -7.22 16.83 11.82
CA GLY A 128 -6.86 15.43 11.62
C GLY A 128 -8.05 14.49 11.72
N LYS A 129 -8.96 14.73 12.66
CA LYS A 129 -10.26 14.05 12.74
C LYS A 129 -11.06 14.19 11.45
N VAL A 130 -11.19 15.42 10.93
CA VAL A 130 -11.94 15.68 9.69
C VAL A 130 -11.32 14.93 8.51
N LEU A 131 -10.00 14.92 8.40
CA LEU A 131 -9.29 14.17 7.36
C LEU A 131 -9.46 12.65 7.49
N ALA A 132 -9.48 12.12 8.72
CA ALA A 132 -9.75 10.70 8.97
C ALA A 132 -11.18 10.30 8.59
N GLU A 133 -12.17 11.14 8.91
CA GLU A 133 -13.56 10.96 8.45
C GLU A 133 -13.64 11.02 6.92
N GLN A 134 -13.00 12.01 6.29
CA GLN A 134 -12.94 12.14 4.83
C GLN A 134 -12.24 10.96 4.15
N TYR A 135 -11.20 10.38 4.77
CA TYR A 135 -10.54 9.18 4.27
C TYR A 135 -11.57 8.05 4.09
N TRP A 136 -12.42 7.82 5.08
CA TRP A 136 -13.47 6.81 5.00
C TRP A 136 -14.63 7.23 4.10
N GLU A 137 -15.07 8.49 4.18
CA GLU A 137 -16.18 8.98 3.37
C GLU A 137 -15.87 9.07 1.88
N THR A 138 -14.61 9.12 1.48
CA THR A 138 -14.22 9.05 0.08
C THR A 138 -13.91 7.64 -0.40
N SER A 139 -13.68 6.72 0.53
CA SER A 139 -13.40 5.31 0.25
C SER A 139 -14.65 4.52 -0.18
N LEU A 140 -14.42 3.38 -0.84
CA LEU A 140 -15.46 2.53 -1.41
C LEU A 140 -14.97 1.09 -1.61
N SER A 141 -15.91 0.17 -1.83
CA SER A 141 -15.56 -1.21 -2.16
C SER A 141 -14.76 -1.26 -3.46
N PHE A 142 -13.86 -2.24 -3.60
CA PHE A 142 -13.10 -2.38 -4.84
C PHE A 142 -14.02 -2.57 -6.05
N THR A 143 -15.08 -3.37 -5.90
CA THR A 143 -16.11 -3.57 -6.94
C THR A 143 -16.79 -2.28 -7.35
N ASP A 144 -17.15 -1.40 -6.42
CA ASP A 144 -17.74 -0.11 -6.75
C ASP A 144 -16.71 0.82 -7.38
N ASN A 145 -15.45 0.77 -6.93
CA ASN A 145 -14.40 1.53 -7.57
C ASN A 145 -14.18 1.11 -9.03
N LEU A 146 -14.30 -0.17 -9.37
CA LEU A 146 -14.21 -0.61 -10.77
C LEU A 146 -15.30 -0.01 -11.67
N LYS A 147 -16.45 0.37 -11.10
CA LYS A 147 -17.55 1.03 -11.81
C LYS A 147 -17.41 2.54 -11.83
N LEU A 148 -17.15 3.14 -10.66
CA LEU A 148 -17.14 4.59 -10.46
C LEU A 148 -15.80 5.24 -10.80
N ARG A 149 -14.71 4.46 -10.77
CA ARG A 149 -13.34 4.87 -11.08
C ARG A 149 -12.85 6.07 -10.28
N ARG A 150 -13.13 6.10 -8.96
CA ARG A 150 -12.59 7.15 -8.07
C ARG A 150 -11.07 7.18 -8.07
N ASP A 151 -10.42 6.03 -8.30
CA ASP A 151 -8.97 5.90 -8.53
C ASP A 151 -8.41 6.76 -9.70
N LYS A 152 -9.27 7.33 -10.54
CA LYS A 152 -8.88 8.22 -11.65
C LYS A 152 -9.15 9.69 -11.40
N GLU A 153 -9.83 10.03 -10.31
CA GLU A 153 -10.10 11.41 -9.95
C GLU A 153 -8.79 12.12 -9.56
N GLU A 154 -8.72 13.41 -9.88
CA GLU A 154 -7.57 14.22 -9.51
C GLU A 154 -7.42 14.28 -7.98
N GLY A 155 -6.20 14.04 -7.49
CA GLY A 155 -5.92 14.00 -6.06
C GLY A 155 -6.39 12.72 -5.34
N TYR A 156 -6.87 11.71 -6.05
CA TYR A 156 -7.17 10.40 -5.49
C TYR A 156 -5.98 9.45 -5.66
N ASP A 157 -5.23 9.22 -4.57
CA ASP A 157 -4.17 8.22 -4.56
C ASP A 157 -4.71 6.89 -4.05
N ALA A 158 -4.91 5.94 -4.96
CA ALA A 158 -5.69 4.75 -4.70
C ALA A 158 -4.88 3.68 -3.95
N GLU A 159 -5.03 3.69 -2.63
CA GLU A 159 -4.60 2.62 -1.72
C GLU A 159 -5.66 1.51 -1.73
N VAL A 160 -5.22 0.30 -2.04
CA VAL A 160 -6.02 -0.92 -1.99
C VAL A 160 -5.75 -1.65 -0.69
N MET A 161 -6.78 -1.81 0.13
CA MET A 161 -6.78 -2.69 1.28
C MET A 161 -7.28 -4.08 0.88
N VAL A 162 -6.41 -5.08 0.97
CA VAL A 162 -6.71 -6.47 0.65
C VAL A 162 -6.92 -7.27 1.94
N PHE A 163 -8.07 -7.94 2.06
CA PHE A 163 -8.49 -8.67 3.26
C PHE A 163 -8.46 -10.19 3.07
N HIS A 164 -7.49 -10.66 2.31
CA HIS A 164 -7.18 -12.07 2.13
C HIS A 164 -5.69 -12.26 1.95
N GLU A 165 -5.18 -13.43 2.31
CA GLU A 165 -3.77 -13.76 2.10
C GLU A 165 -3.44 -13.81 0.60
N ILE A 166 -2.21 -13.44 0.25
CA ILE A 166 -1.66 -13.61 -1.10
C ILE A 166 -0.69 -14.78 -1.07
N ARG A 167 -1.01 -15.85 -1.80
CA ARG A 167 -0.18 -17.06 -1.80
C ARG A 167 1.09 -16.86 -2.64
N PRO A 168 2.21 -17.53 -2.31
CA PRO A 168 3.46 -17.39 -3.07
C PRO A 168 3.32 -17.55 -4.58
N GLU A 169 2.52 -18.51 -5.02
CA GLU A 169 2.30 -18.85 -6.43
C GLU A 169 1.53 -17.77 -7.21
N ASP A 170 0.79 -16.90 -6.51
CA ASP A 170 0.01 -15.83 -7.10
C ASP A 170 0.81 -14.51 -7.25
N ILE A 171 2.08 -14.49 -6.79
CA ILE A 171 2.95 -13.31 -6.75
C ILE A 171 3.89 -13.27 -7.97
N GLN A 172 3.83 -12.17 -8.71
CA GLN A 172 4.78 -11.82 -9.75
C GLN A 172 5.83 -10.85 -9.20
N TYR A 173 7.10 -11.15 -9.45
CA TYR A 173 8.24 -10.31 -9.07
C TYR A 173 8.62 -9.43 -10.25
N ILE A 174 8.30 -8.14 -10.20
CA ILE A 174 8.37 -7.25 -11.35
C ILE A 174 9.75 -6.62 -11.47
N ALA A 175 10.19 -5.91 -10.42
CA ALA A 175 11.40 -5.12 -10.48
C ALA A 175 12.02 -4.94 -9.10
N ILE A 176 13.34 -4.80 -9.08
CA ILE A 176 14.11 -4.40 -7.90
C ILE A 176 14.36 -2.90 -8.00
N VAL A 177 14.01 -2.19 -6.93
CA VAL A 177 14.26 -0.77 -6.74
C VAL A 177 15.51 -0.63 -5.88
N SER A 178 16.56 -0.01 -6.42
CA SER A 178 17.75 0.43 -5.68
C SER A 178 17.80 1.95 -5.57
N ASP A 179 18.77 2.50 -4.85
CA ASP A 179 18.92 3.96 -4.68
C ASP A 179 19.08 4.74 -5.99
N HIS A 180 19.53 4.06 -7.04
CA HIS A 180 19.93 4.70 -8.29
C HIS A 180 19.15 4.23 -9.52
N ARG A 181 18.44 3.10 -9.44
CA ARG A 181 17.74 2.53 -10.59
C ARG A 181 16.64 1.54 -10.19
N VAL A 182 15.69 1.39 -11.08
CA VAL A 182 14.70 0.31 -11.08
C VAL A 182 15.09 -0.65 -12.20
N MET A 183 15.27 -1.93 -11.88
CA MET A 183 15.59 -2.98 -12.85
C MET A 183 14.57 -4.09 -12.78
N THR A 184 14.12 -4.63 -13.91
CA THR A 184 13.36 -5.89 -13.91
C THR A 184 14.17 -7.01 -13.28
N VAL A 185 13.50 -8.06 -12.80
CA VAL A 185 14.18 -9.23 -12.22
C VAL A 185 15.14 -9.87 -13.22
N GLU A 186 14.74 -9.93 -14.50
CA GLU A 186 15.54 -10.48 -15.59
C GLU A 186 16.80 -9.65 -15.86
N GLU A 187 16.67 -8.32 -15.92
CA GLU A 187 17.81 -7.41 -16.07
C GLU A 187 18.77 -7.54 -14.90
N TRP A 188 18.24 -7.57 -13.67
CA TRP A 188 19.06 -7.69 -12.47
C TRP A 188 19.86 -9.01 -12.47
N LYS A 189 19.20 -10.14 -12.76
CA LYS A 189 19.88 -11.44 -12.88
C LYS A 189 20.92 -11.45 -13.97
N ARG A 190 20.64 -10.85 -15.13
CA ARG A 190 21.62 -10.75 -16.23
C ARG A 190 22.86 -9.99 -15.80
N THR A 191 22.70 -8.90 -15.04
CA THR A 191 23.81 -8.07 -14.57
C THR A 191 24.63 -8.76 -13.47
N PHE A 192 23.98 -9.45 -12.52
CA PHE A 192 24.65 -9.89 -11.28
C PHE A 192 24.79 -11.40 -11.11
N CYS A 193 24.03 -12.22 -11.85
CA CYS A 193 24.06 -13.68 -11.76
C CYS A 193 24.68 -14.35 -12.99
N GLY A 194 25.07 -13.57 -14.01
CA GLY A 194 25.55 -14.08 -15.30
C GLY A 194 24.40 -14.52 -16.21
N GLY A 195 24.31 -13.91 -17.40
CA GLY A 195 23.54 -14.48 -18.52
C GLY A 195 24.29 -15.64 -19.18
N PRO A 196 23.68 -16.37 -20.14
CA PRO A 196 24.23 -17.58 -20.77
C PRO A 196 25.57 -17.43 -21.53
N ASN A 197 26.25 -16.29 -21.43
CA ASN A 197 27.55 -16.02 -22.06
C ASN A 197 28.73 -16.01 -21.06
N ASN A 198 28.53 -16.50 -19.83
CA ASN A 198 29.60 -16.61 -18.83
C ASN A 198 29.83 -18.07 -18.40
N VAL A 199 30.20 -18.93 -19.37
CA VAL A 199 31.07 -20.11 -19.20
C VAL A 199 31.89 -20.26 -20.47
#